data_AF-A0A962ZDU6-F1
#
_entry.id   AF-A0A962ZDU6-F1
#
_cell.length_a   1.000
_cell.length_b   1.000
_cell.length_c   1.000
_cell.angle_alpha   90.00
_cell.angle_beta   90.00
_cell.angle_gamma   90.00
#
_symmetry.space_group_name_H-M   'P 1'
#
loop_
_entity.id
_entity.type
_entity.pdbx_description
1 polymer ?
#
loop_
_entity_poly.entity_id
_entity_poly.type
_entity_poly.pdbx_seq_one_letter_code
_entity_poly.pdbx_strand_id
1 'polypeptide(L)'
;MAMELTPALAGLIGTLVGGGISYLLNAQQHRHQLRALREQYKADYMAEETARHFLSHKSYTDRSFEVLKKHLGGFNDDELRKILVRAGAVRTFRDDGSEWWRLLSRMDEYIQNKKT
;
A
#
# COMPACT_ATOMS: atom_id res chain seq x y z
N MET A 1 -20.59 56.59 -12.25
CA MET A 1 -19.83 55.34 -12.40
C MET A 1 -20.81 54.19 -12.55
N ALA A 2 -21.26 53.93 -13.78
CA ALA A 2 -21.97 52.68 -14.05
C ALA A 2 -20.91 51.59 -14.04
N MET A 3 -21.03 50.66 -13.11
CA MET A 3 -20.08 49.58 -12.87
C MET A 3 -19.87 48.79 -14.18
N GLU A 4 -18.61 48.66 -14.61
CA GLU A 4 -18.11 47.78 -15.69
C GLU A 4 -18.33 46.29 -15.33
N LEU A 5 -19.60 45.88 -15.14
CA LEU A 5 -19.99 44.55 -14.66
C LEU A 5 -19.75 43.48 -15.72
N THR A 6 -19.78 43.84 -17.01
CA THR A 6 -19.62 42.90 -18.13
C THR A 6 -18.21 42.30 -18.23
N PRO A 7 -17.11 43.06 -18.20
CA PRO A 7 -15.77 42.47 -18.21
C PRO A 7 -15.47 41.69 -16.93
N ALA A 8 -15.98 42.15 -15.77
CA ALA A 8 -15.82 41.45 -14.50
C ALA A 8 -16.53 40.09 -14.48
N LEU A 9 -17.77 40.02 -14.96
CA LEU A 9 -18.54 38.78 -15.05
C LEU A 9 -17.92 37.81 -16.06
N ALA A 10 -17.46 38.32 -17.21
CA ALA A 10 -16.75 37.53 -18.21
C ALA A 10 -15.44 36.93 -17.65
N GLY A 11 -14.69 37.70 -16.85
CA GLY A 11 -13.49 37.22 -16.16
C GLY A 11 -13.79 36.09 -15.16
N LEU A 12 -14.86 36.20 -14.38
CA LEU A 12 -15.28 35.16 -13.43
C LEU A 12 -15.73 33.87 -14.12
N ILE A 13 -16.44 33.99 -15.25
CA ILE A 13 -16.81 32.82 -16.05
C ILE A 13 -15.56 32.17 -16.63
N GLY A 14 -14.61 32.97 -17.15
CA GLY A 14 -13.35 32.48 -17.67
C GLY A 14 -12.51 31.74 -16.62
N THR A 15 -12.43 32.25 -15.40
CA THR A 15 -11.70 31.57 -14.31
C THR A 15 -12.43 30.32 -13.80
N LEU A 16 -13.76 30.31 -13.76
CA LEU A 16 -14.53 29.11 -13.41
C LEU A 16 -14.35 28.00 -14.45
N VAL A 17 -14.42 28.34 -15.74
CA VAL A 17 -14.24 27.38 -16.83
C VAL A 17 -12.78 26.91 -16.88
N GLY A 18 -11.82 27.83 -16.85
CA GLY A 18 -10.40 27.51 -16.85
C GLY A 18 -9.99 26.67 -15.63
N GLY A 19 -10.43 27.07 -14.44
CA GLY A 19 -10.22 26.32 -13.20
C GLY A 19 -10.87 24.94 -13.21
N GLY A 20 -12.08 24.82 -13.77
CA GLY A 20 -12.75 23.54 -13.95
C GLY A 20 -12.00 22.59 -14.88
N ILE A 21 -11.54 23.09 -16.03
CA ILE A 21 -10.71 22.32 -16.98
C ILE A 21 -9.39 21.91 -16.31
N SER A 22 -8.70 22.83 -15.64
CA SER A 22 -7.46 22.54 -14.91
C SER A 22 -7.67 21.48 -13.83
N TYR A 23 -8.77 21.55 -13.08
CA TYR A 23 -9.09 20.55 -12.06
C TYR A 23 -9.30 19.16 -12.65
N LEU A 24 -10.06 19.06 -13.75
CA LEU A 24 -10.32 17.79 -14.43
C LEU A 24 -9.03 17.18 -15.00
N LEU A 25 -8.21 17.98 -15.69
CA LEU A 25 -6.93 17.54 -16.23
C LEU A 25 -5.97 17.08 -15.12
N ASN A 26 -5.88 17.84 -14.02
CA ASN A 26 -5.04 17.49 -12.89
C ASN A 26 -5.51 16.16 -12.27
N ALA A 27 -6.82 16.01 -12.03
CA ALA A 27 -7.39 14.78 -11.49
C ALA A 27 -7.15 13.56 -12.40
N GLN A 28 -7.17 13.74 -13.72
CA GLN A 28 -6.83 12.70 -14.69
C GLN A 28 -5.33 12.37 -14.63
N GLN A 29 -4.46 13.37 -14.62
CA GLN A 29 -3.01 13.20 -14.58
C GLN A 29 -2.54 12.49 -13.30
N HIS A 30 -3.10 12.83 -12.13
CA HIS A 30 -2.82 12.12 -10.87
C HIS A 30 -3.12 10.63 -10.96
N ARG A 31 -4.24 10.25 -11.60
CA ARG A 31 -4.59 8.83 -11.80
C ARG A 31 -3.59 8.13 -12.71
N HIS A 32 -3.12 8.78 -13.77
CA HIS A 32 -2.11 8.22 -14.66
C HIS A 32 -0.77 8.07 -13.96
N GLN A 33 -0.33 9.05 -13.16
CA GLN A 33 0.90 8.97 -12.38
C GLN A 33 0.86 7.81 -11.38
N LEU A 34 -0.25 7.64 -10.65
CA LEU A 34 -0.42 6.50 -9.74
C LEU A 34 -0.38 5.15 -10.46
N ARG A 35 -1.00 5.06 -11.65
CA ARG A 35 -0.95 3.84 -12.47
C ARG A 35 0.46 3.56 -12.98
N ALA A 36 1.14 4.56 -13.52
CA ALA A 36 2.51 4.42 -14.02
C ALA A 36 3.48 4.01 -12.90
N LEU A 37 3.33 4.59 -11.70
CA LEU A 37 4.13 4.21 -10.54
C LEU A 37 3.86 2.76 -10.12
N ARG A 38 2.60 2.33 -10.12
CA ARG A 38 2.26 0.92 -9.86
C ARG A 38 2.79 -0.03 -10.93
N GLU A 39 2.79 0.37 -12.20
CA GLU A 39 3.35 -0.42 -13.29
C GLU A 39 4.88 -0.54 -13.16
N GLN A 40 5.55 0.55 -12.78
CA GLN A 40 7.00 0.61 -12.57
C GLN A 40 7.45 -0.27 -11.41
N TYR A 41 6.70 -0.29 -10.30
CA TYR A 41 6.99 -1.08 -9.11
C TYR A 41 6.12 -2.34 -9.00
N LYS A 42 5.61 -2.84 -10.13
CA LYS A 42 4.64 -3.94 -10.16
C LYS A 42 5.16 -5.21 -9.49
N ALA A 43 6.43 -5.58 -9.73
CA ALA A 43 7.03 -6.76 -9.12
C ALA A 43 7.05 -6.66 -7.58
N ASP A 44 7.56 -5.55 -7.05
CA ASP A 44 7.63 -5.27 -5.61
C ASP A 44 6.24 -5.20 -4.96
N TYR A 45 5.31 -4.48 -5.59
CA TYR A 45 3.94 -4.34 -5.11
C TYR A 45 3.22 -5.69 -5.07
N MET A 46 3.36 -6.51 -6.13
CA MET A 46 2.77 -7.84 -6.17
C MET A 46 3.40 -8.76 -5.11
N ALA A 47 4.70 -8.64 -4.84
CA ALA A 47 5.36 -9.40 -3.79
C ALA A 47 4.83 -9.02 -2.40
N GLU A 48 4.65 -7.73 -2.12
CA GLU A 48 4.05 -7.23 -0.88
C GLU A 48 2.60 -7.68 -0.71
N GLU A 49 1.80 -7.60 -1.77
CA GLU A 49 0.40 -8.05 -1.78
C GLU A 49 0.31 -9.56 -1.53
N THR A 50 1.16 -10.34 -2.17
CA THR A 50 1.23 -11.80 -1.97
C THR A 50 1.66 -12.14 -0.54
N ALA A 51 2.65 -11.45 0.00
CA ALA A 51 3.10 -11.63 1.38
C ALA A 51 1.98 -11.30 2.38
N ARG A 52 1.26 -10.20 2.17
CA ARG A 52 0.10 -9.80 2.98
C ARG A 52 -1.01 -10.85 2.91
N HIS A 53 -1.33 -11.34 1.70
CA HIS A 53 -2.31 -12.39 1.51
C HIS A 53 -1.94 -13.65 2.29
N PHE A 54 -0.70 -14.13 2.16
CA PHE A 54 -0.22 -15.33 2.88
C PHE A 54 -0.28 -15.20 4.40
N LEU A 55 0.08 -14.03 4.94
CA LEU A 55 0.07 -13.75 6.37
C LEU A 55 -1.34 -13.42 6.92
N SER A 56 -2.31 -13.12 6.06
CA SER A 56 -3.70 -12.85 6.44
C SER A 56 -4.56 -14.10 6.61
N HIS A 57 -4.00 -15.28 6.35
CA HIS A 57 -4.75 -16.54 6.40
C HIS A 57 -5.34 -16.82 7.80
N LYS A 58 -6.64 -17.16 7.87
CA LYS A 58 -7.41 -17.27 9.13
C LYS A 58 -6.85 -18.30 10.11
N SER A 59 -6.38 -19.44 9.62
CA SER A 59 -5.96 -20.55 10.50
C SER A 59 -4.66 -20.28 11.28
N TYR A 60 -3.85 -19.30 10.87
CA TYR A 60 -2.56 -19.06 11.49
C TYR A 60 -2.23 -17.56 11.50
N THR A 61 -1.95 -17.04 12.70
CA THR A 61 -1.61 -15.63 12.93
C THR A 61 -0.16 -15.30 12.58
N ASP A 62 0.72 -16.31 12.57
CA ASP A 62 2.14 -16.21 12.28
C ASP A 62 2.62 -17.36 11.37
N ARG A 63 3.75 -17.15 10.69
CA ARG A 63 4.39 -18.08 9.75
C ARG A 63 5.89 -18.11 9.98
N SER A 64 6.51 -19.29 9.87
CA SER A 64 7.98 -19.36 9.87
C SER A 64 8.53 -18.74 8.58
N PHE A 65 9.73 -18.16 8.69
CA PHE A 65 10.43 -17.57 7.56
C PHE A 65 10.68 -18.60 6.46
N GLU A 66 11.04 -19.83 6.81
CA GLU A 66 11.24 -20.94 5.86
C GLU A 66 9.98 -21.25 5.04
N VAL A 67 8.80 -21.23 5.67
CA VAL A 67 7.53 -21.42 4.94
C VAL A 67 7.28 -20.26 3.99
N LEU A 68 7.53 -19.01 4.43
CA LEU A 68 7.37 -17.83 3.57
C LEU A 68 8.32 -17.87 2.38
N LYS A 69 9.59 -18.22 2.60
CA LYS A 69 10.61 -18.38 1.56
C LYS A 69 10.23 -19.40 0.50
N LYS A 70 9.64 -20.53 0.92
CA LYS A 70 9.15 -21.56 -0.01
C LYS A 70 8.01 -21.08 -0.90
N HIS A 71 7.10 -20.24 -0.38
CA HIS A 71 5.90 -19.82 -1.12
C HIS A 71 6.08 -18.51 -1.90
N LEU A 72 6.87 -17.58 -1.37
CA LEU A 72 7.17 -16.27 -1.97
C LEU A 72 8.46 -16.27 -2.78
N GLY A 73 9.00 -17.44 -3.15
CA GLY A 73 10.36 -17.60 -3.70
C GLY A 73 10.74 -16.67 -4.87
N GLY A 74 12.03 -16.59 -5.17
CA GLY A 74 12.58 -15.66 -6.17
C GLY A 74 13.22 -14.40 -5.58
N PHE A 75 13.30 -14.32 -4.25
CA PHE A 75 14.00 -13.27 -3.52
C PHE A 75 15.07 -13.87 -2.63
N ASN A 76 16.16 -13.13 -2.43
CA ASN A 76 17.13 -13.45 -1.39
C ASN A 76 16.52 -13.22 0.00
N ASP A 77 17.11 -13.82 1.03
CA ASP A 77 16.53 -13.77 2.37
C ASP A 77 16.32 -12.34 2.87
N ASP A 78 17.31 -11.46 2.67
CA ASP A 78 17.20 -10.05 3.08
C ASP A 78 16.20 -9.24 2.25
N GLU A 79 16.02 -9.59 0.98
CA GLU A 79 15.02 -8.97 0.11
C GLU A 79 13.61 -9.37 0.55
N LEU A 80 13.41 -10.67 0.83
CA LEU A 80 12.16 -11.17 1.36
C LEU A 80 11.82 -10.53 2.70
N ARG A 81 12.79 -10.37 3.62
CA ARG A 81 12.59 -9.63 4.87
C ARG A 81 12.17 -8.19 4.63
N LYS A 82 12.77 -7.49 3.67
CA LYS A 82 12.36 -6.12 3.29
C LYS A 82 10.93 -6.08 2.74
N ILE A 83 10.54 -7.05 1.92
CA ILE A 83 9.17 -7.18 1.39
C ILE A 83 8.18 -7.42 2.52
N LEU A 84 8.50 -8.30 3.47
CA LEU A 84 7.66 -8.58 4.64
C LEU A 84 7.44 -7.33 5.51
N VAL A 85 8.51 -6.55 5.75
CA VAL A 85 8.40 -5.27 6.45
C VAL A 85 7.50 -4.29 5.70
N ARG A 86 7.68 -4.15 4.38
CA ARG A 86 6.83 -3.30 3.52
C ARG A 86 5.36 -3.75 3.50
N ALA A 87 5.11 -5.06 3.57
CA ALA A 87 3.77 -5.63 3.69
C ALA A 87 3.08 -5.31 5.05
N GLY A 88 3.82 -4.77 6.03
CA GLY A 88 3.35 -4.47 7.38
C GLY A 88 3.53 -5.63 8.37
N ALA A 89 4.45 -6.54 8.08
CA ALA A 89 4.76 -7.66 8.95
C ALA A 89 5.87 -7.33 9.96
N VAL A 90 5.80 -7.96 11.14
CA VAL A 90 6.81 -7.87 12.20
C VAL A 90 7.49 -9.22 12.40
N ARG A 91 8.79 -9.17 12.71
CA ARG A 91 9.64 -10.33 12.98
C ARG A 91 9.64 -10.69 14.46
N THR A 92 9.60 -11.97 14.77
CA THR A 92 9.79 -12.54 16.10
C THR A 92 10.65 -13.79 16.03
N PHE A 93 11.27 -14.15 17.14
CA PHE A 93 11.96 -15.44 17.29
C PHE A 93 11.20 -16.28 18.31
N ARG A 94 11.17 -17.60 18.09
CA ARG A 94 10.69 -18.58 19.07
C ARG A 94 11.86 -19.10 19.90
N ASP A 95 11.55 -19.88 20.93
CA ASP A 95 12.54 -20.43 21.88
C ASP A 95 13.55 -21.36 21.21
N ASP A 96 13.19 -21.96 20.07
CA ASP A 96 14.07 -22.78 19.22
C ASP A 96 14.98 -21.96 18.29
N GLY A 97 14.94 -20.63 18.37
CA GLY A 97 15.68 -19.72 17.50
C GLY A 97 15.10 -19.57 16.09
N SER A 98 13.95 -20.19 15.79
CA SER A 98 13.33 -20.07 14.48
C SER A 98 12.74 -18.67 14.27
N GLU A 99 12.91 -18.15 13.05
CA GLU A 99 12.43 -16.84 12.64
C GLU A 99 10.95 -16.93 12.20
N TRP A 100 10.10 -16.09 12.77
CA TRP A 100 8.66 -16.03 12.49
C TRP A 100 8.20 -14.62 12.16
N TRP A 101 7.17 -14.55 11.33
CA TRP A 101 6.61 -13.31 10.81
C TRP A 101 5.09 -13.33 10.91
N ARG A 102 4.52 -12.14 11.12
CA ARG A 102 3.07 -11.92 11.34
C ARG A 102 2.70 -10.50 10.93
N LEU A 103 1.47 -10.26 10.53
CA LEU A 103 1.00 -8.89 10.31
C LEU A 103 0.85 -8.14 11.64
N LEU A 104 1.32 -6.89 11.68
CA LEU A 104 1.12 -6.03 12.86
C LEU A 104 -0.37 -5.82 13.15
N SER A 105 -1.19 -5.70 12.11
CA SER A 105 -2.65 -5.57 12.23
C SER A 105 -3.34 -6.76 12.88
N ARG A 106 -2.68 -7.93 12.96
CA ARG A 106 -3.20 -9.15 13.62
C ARG A 106 -2.61 -9.35 15.01
N MET A 107 -2.05 -8.29 15.62
CA MET A 107 -1.43 -8.38 16.93
C MET A 107 -2.43 -8.81 18.01
N ASP A 108 -3.62 -8.22 17.99
CA ASP A 108 -4.67 -8.49 18.98
C ASP A 108 -5.19 -9.93 18.91
N GLU A 109 -5.40 -10.45 17.71
CA GLU A 109 -5.84 -11.84 17.46
C GLU A 109 -4.83 -12.85 18.03
N TYR A 110 -3.54 -12.63 17.79
CA TYR A 110 -2.48 -13.47 18.35
C TYR A 110 -2.47 -13.45 19.88
N ILE A 111 -2.63 -12.27 20.49
CA ILE A 111 -2.63 -12.14 21.97
C ILE A 111 -3.83 -12.90 22.56
N GLN A 112 -4.99 -12.87 21.90
CA GLN A 112 -6.17 -13.62 22.31
C GLN A 112 -5.94 -15.14 22.21
N ASN A 113 -5.40 -15.61 21.08
CA ASN A 113 -5.11 -17.03 20.86
C ASN A 113 -4.06 -17.59 21.82
N LYS A 114 -3.13 -16.76 22.33
CA LYS A 114 -2.10 -17.20 23.29
C LYS A 114 -2.59 -17.23 24.74
N LYS A 115 -3.67 -16.51 25.06
CA LYS A 115 -4.28 -16.48 26.39
C LYS A 115 -5.29 -17.61 26.61
N THR A 116 -5.71 -18.29 25.55
CA THR A 116 -6.63 -19.43 25.57
C THR A 116 -5.82 -20.72 25.61
#